data_AF-A0A016BNB6-F1
#
_entry.id   AF-A0A016BNB6-F1
#
_cell.length_a   1.000
_cell.length_b   1.000
_cell.length_c   1.000
_cell.angle_alpha   90.00
_cell.angle_beta   90.00
_cell.angle_gamma   90.00
#
_symmetry.space_group_name_H-M   'P 1'
#
loop_
_entity.id
_entity.type
_entity.pdbx_description
1 polymer ?
#
loop_
_entity_poly.entity_id
_entity_poly.type
_entity_poly.pdbx_seq_one_letter_code
_entity_poly.pdbx_strand_id
1 'polypeptide(L)'
;MKTEHPDIAILSGDVVTEDPAIDGWKSVIRIFDEAKVPFVVTMGNHDAEHMAKDDIYDLLLESPYYAGAKGPEGIMGCGNCVIPVYGSRNREKVEALLYCMDSNDYQPDKLYGPYDWIHFDQIAWYRKQSARFTKENNGNPVPALAFFHIPLLEYNEIAGDGKTFGNNREGEVASANINSGMFASFIDMKDVMGVFAGHDHDNDYLGINKGIVLGYGRVTGADAYGELTRGARIIELYEGKFRFDTWITTPSGREATYYYPSGLNSEEERTADYLPAVKNVSSPKQGVAYTYYEGKCKRVAGIASCLKVKEGVMKNISIKEAAVADHFAYDFHTLIQIPEKGIYRFYTFSDDGSMLYIDGKLVVDNDGGHSARRAEGKIALEKGFHELHLLYFEDYMGQELEVGFSGLDFPEVPLLDEMLFLPN
;
A
#
# COMPACT_ATOMS: atom_id res chain seq x y z
N MET A 1 15.71 9.87 -16.26
CA MET A 1 16.12 11.29 -16.12
C MET A 1 15.68 12.18 -17.28
N LYS A 2 16.10 11.97 -18.54
CA LYS A 2 15.71 12.86 -19.66
C LYS A 2 14.22 12.83 -20.03
N THR A 3 13.57 11.68 -19.94
CA THR A 3 12.14 11.53 -20.27
C THR A 3 11.24 11.94 -19.12
N GLU A 4 11.56 11.47 -17.91
CA GLU A 4 10.70 11.59 -16.74
C GLU A 4 10.97 12.84 -15.89
N HIS A 5 12.11 13.51 -16.08
CA HIS A 5 12.51 14.72 -15.34
C HIS A 5 12.31 14.63 -13.80
N PRO A 6 12.85 13.59 -13.12
CA PRO A 6 12.59 13.40 -11.70
C PRO A 6 13.26 14.50 -10.85
N ASP A 7 12.60 14.89 -9.76
CA ASP A 7 13.16 15.83 -8.77
C ASP A 7 14.32 15.19 -7.96
N ILE A 8 14.28 13.87 -7.79
CA ILE A 8 15.31 13.08 -7.12
C ILE A 8 15.34 11.65 -7.64
N ALA A 9 16.52 11.03 -7.68
CA ALA A 9 16.69 9.61 -7.98
C ALA A 9 17.08 8.82 -6.72
N ILE A 10 16.46 7.68 -6.49
CA ILE A 10 16.83 6.75 -5.42
C ILE A 10 17.45 5.50 -6.07
N LEU A 11 18.70 5.21 -5.73
CA LEU A 11 19.40 4.00 -6.13
C LEU A 11 19.29 3.01 -4.97
N SER A 12 18.49 1.97 -5.15
CA SER A 12 18.08 1.04 -4.10
C SER A 12 19.05 -0.14 -3.91
N GLY A 13 20.36 0.12 -3.92
CA GLY A 13 21.43 -0.86 -3.69
C GLY A 13 21.87 -1.63 -4.94
N ASP A 14 22.98 -2.35 -4.79
CA ASP A 14 23.72 -3.06 -5.85
C ASP A 14 24.01 -2.15 -7.04
N VAL A 15 24.61 -1.01 -6.73
CA VAL A 15 24.94 0.06 -7.67
C VAL A 15 26.31 -0.19 -8.32
N VAL A 16 27.31 -0.56 -7.53
CA VAL A 16 28.66 -0.90 -8.00
C VAL A 16 29.11 -2.17 -7.30
N THR A 17 29.07 -3.27 -8.05
CA THR A 17 29.25 -4.62 -7.51
C THR A 17 30.59 -5.26 -7.88
N GLU A 18 31.44 -4.56 -8.61
CA GLU A 18 32.67 -5.12 -9.20
C GLU A 18 33.83 -4.11 -9.21
N ASP A 19 35.05 -4.64 -9.32
CA ASP A 19 36.27 -3.84 -9.43
C ASP A 19 36.49 -3.25 -10.84
N PRO A 20 37.08 -2.04 -10.96
CA PRO A 20 37.58 -1.17 -9.89
C PRO A 20 36.49 -0.30 -9.26
N ALA A 21 36.15 -0.55 -7.99
CA ALA A 21 35.00 0.05 -7.32
C ALA A 21 35.01 1.60 -7.28
N ILE A 22 36.17 2.22 -7.01
CA ILE A 22 36.30 3.69 -6.96
C ILE A 22 35.92 4.33 -8.30
N ASP A 23 36.36 3.76 -9.42
CA ASP A 23 36.06 4.30 -10.75
C ASP A 23 34.60 4.04 -11.14
N GLY A 24 34.03 2.91 -10.69
CA GLY A 24 32.61 2.61 -10.78
C GLY A 24 31.76 3.68 -10.09
N TRP A 25 32.01 3.93 -8.80
CA TRP A 25 31.29 4.94 -8.03
C TRP A 25 31.44 6.35 -8.60
N LYS A 26 32.66 6.75 -8.99
CA LYS A 26 32.90 8.04 -9.67
C LYS A 26 32.11 8.15 -10.98
N SER A 27 31.95 7.06 -11.70
CA SER A 27 31.16 7.05 -12.95
C SER A 27 29.67 7.19 -12.69
N VAL A 28 29.14 6.54 -11.65
CA VAL A 28 27.75 6.70 -11.22
C VAL A 28 27.48 8.14 -10.76
N ILE A 29 28.34 8.70 -9.90
CA ILE A 29 28.24 10.08 -9.42
C ILE A 29 28.22 11.07 -10.60
N ARG A 30 29.14 10.89 -11.56
CA ARG A 30 29.24 11.76 -12.74
C ARG A 30 27.94 11.82 -13.55
N ILE A 31 27.18 10.72 -13.63
CA ILE A 31 25.89 10.70 -14.34
C ILE A 31 24.92 11.72 -13.73
N PHE A 32 24.84 11.79 -12.39
CA PHE A 32 23.95 12.70 -11.68
C PHE A 32 24.49 14.14 -11.66
N ASP A 33 25.80 14.32 -11.53
CA ASP A 33 26.44 15.63 -11.61
C ASP A 33 26.22 16.31 -12.97
N GLU A 34 26.39 15.56 -14.06
CA GLU A 34 26.16 16.05 -15.42
C GLU A 34 24.67 16.30 -15.69
N ALA A 35 23.79 15.43 -15.18
CA ALA A 35 22.35 15.59 -15.30
C ALA A 35 21.79 16.70 -14.41
N LYS A 36 22.53 17.10 -13.38
CA LYS A 36 22.09 18.03 -12.31
C LYS A 36 20.84 17.56 -11.58
N VAL A 37 20.75 16.25 -11.35
CA VAL A 37 19.61 15.60 -10.69
C VAL A 37 20.06 15.14 -9.31
N PRO A 38 19.40 15.59 -8.23
CA PRO A 38 19.66 15.07 -6.89
C PRO A 38 19.50 13.55 -6.83
N PHE A 39 20.36 12.88 -6.06
CA PHE A 39 20.27 11.43 -5.90
C PHE A 39 20.66 10.96 -4.51
N VAL A 40 20.12 9.80 -4.11
CA VAL A 40 20.47 9.08 -2.87
C VAL A 40 20.68 7.62 -3.16
N VAL A 41 21.54 7.00 -2.36
CA VAL A 41 21.94 5.60 -2.46
C VAL A 41 21.65 4.90 -1.14
N THR A 42 20.88 3.81 -1.19
CA THR A 42 20.87 2.80 -0.12
C THR A 42 21.84 1.70 -0.52
N MET A 43 22.60 1.14 0.43
CA MET A 43 23.52 0.04 0.12
C MET A 43 22.76 -1.25 -0.18
N GLY A 44 23.24 -2.00 -1.15
CA GLY A 44 22.93 -3.41 -1.36
C GLY A 44 24.04 -4.31 -0.84
N ASN A 45 23.76 -5.61 -0.81
CA ASN A 45 24.68 -6.59 -0.24
C ASN A 45 25.97 -6.74 -1.05
N HIS A 46 25.99 -6.32 -2.32
CA HIS A 46 27.20 -6.37 -3.17
C HIS A 46 28.02 -5.07 -3.16
N ASP A 47 27.43 -3.93 -2.79
CA ASP A 47 28.10 -2.62 -2.90
C ASP A 47 29.39 -2.52 -2.06
N ALA A 48 29.42 -3.25 -0.94
CA ALA A 48 30.50 -3.20 0.04
C ALA A 48 31.55 -4.32 -0.10
N GLU A 49 31.50 -5.12 -1.17
CA GLU A 49 32.41 -6.27 -1.35
C GLU A 49 33.84 -5.84 -1.72
N HIS A 50 33.97 -4.70 -2.42
CA HIS A 50 35.24 -4.18 -2.93
C HIS A 50 35.67 -2.84 -2.30
N MET A 51 34.80 -2.20 -1.52
CA MET A 51 35.04 -0.91 -0.86
C MET A 51 34.18 -0.83 0.41
N ALA A 52 34.72 -0.30 1.52
CA ALA A 52 33.93 -0.20 2.74
C ALA A 52 32.79 0.80 2.58
N LYS A 53 31.60 0.48 3.14
CA LYS A 53 30.42 1.36 3.08
C LYS A 53 30.74 2.81 3.48
N ASP A 54 31.52 3.01 4.54
CA ASP A 54 31.88 4.36 5.02
C ASP A 54 32.69 5.17 3.98
N ASP A 55 33.64 4.53 3.30
CA ASP A 55 34.44 5.15 2.23
C ASP A 55 33.56 5.46 1.01
N ILE A 56 32.60 4.59 0.68
CA ILE A 56 31.64 4.82 -0.41
C ILE A 56 30.83 6.08 -0.13
N TYR A 57 30.32 6.24 1.09
CA TYR A 57 29.57 7.44 1.47
C TYR A 57 30.44 8.69 1.53
N ASP A 58 31.73 8.60 1.89
CA ASP A 58 32.66 9.74 1.75
C ASP A 58 32.74 10.21 0.30
N LEU A 59 32.86 9.27 -0.64
CA LEU A 59 32.91 9.58 -2.07
C LEU A 59 31.59 10.17 -2.59
N LEU A 60 30.45 9.63 -2.15
CA LEU A 60 29.13 10.17 -2.51
C LEU A 60 28.95 11.62 -2.03
N LEU A 61 29.43 11.94 -0.82
CA LEU A 61 29.37 13.28 -0.24
C LEU A 61 30.23 14.33 -0.99
N GLU A 62 31.14 13.92 -1.87
CA GLU A 62 31.87 14.84 -2.74
C GLU A 62 30.98 15.47 -3.83
N SER A 63 29.86 14.82 -4.18
CA SER A 63 28.93 15.32 -5.20
C SER A 63 28.05 16.45 -4.65
N PRO A 64 27.89 17.57 -5.38
CA PRO A 64 26.93 18.62 -5.01
C PRO A 64 25.46 18.21 -5.22
N TYR A 65 25.20 17.07 -5.85
CA TYR A 65 23.85 16.53 -6.09
C TYR A 65 23.53 15.30 -5.24
N TYR A 66 24.48 14.81 -4.43
CA TYR A 66 24.14 13.79 -3.45
C TYR A 66 23.30 14.39 -2.32
N ALA A 67 22.09 13.87 -2.13
CA ALA A 67 21.11 14.40 -1.18
C ALA A 67 21.02 13.59 0.12
N GLY A 68 21.79 12.50 0.24
CA GLY A 68 21.77 11.60 1.38
C GLY A 68 22.74 12.01 2.48
N ALA A 69 23.00 11.09 3.40
CA ALA A 69 23.97 11.27 4.48
C ALA A 69 24.61 9.92 4.83
N LYS A 70 25.79 9.93 5.46
CA LYS A 70 26.42 8.72 6.06
C LYS A 70 25.53 8.01 7.09
N GLY A 71 24.59 8.73 7.66
CA GLY A 71 23.67 8.24 8.69
C GLY A 71 24.10 8.61 10.10
N PRO A 72 23.22 8.35 11.10
CA PRO A 72 23.46 8.67 12.50
C PRO A 72 24.52 7.76 13.13
N GLU A 73 25.35 8.33 13.99
CA GLU A 73 26.33 7.57 14.79
C GLU A 73 25.63 6.58 15.74
N GLY A 74 26.19 5.38 15.87
CA GLY A 74 25.70 4.35 16.80
C GLY A 74 24.42 3.65 16.38
N ILE A 75 24.01 3.78 15.11
CA ILE A 75 22.94 3.00 14.49
C ILE A 75 23.56 2.07 13.44
N MET A 76 23.12 0.82 13.40
CA MET A 76 23.56 -0.19 12.45
C MET A 76 23.41 0.25 10.99
N GLY A 77 24.36 -0.16 10.15
CA GLY A 77 24.39 0.14 8.71
C GLY A 77 24.88 1.55 8.39
N CYS A 78 25.07 1.84 7.11
CA CYS A 78 25.49 3.16 6.61
C CYS A 78 24.43 3.72 5.66
N GLY A 79 24.29 5.05 5.63
CA GLY A 79 23.36 5.70 4.71
C GLY A 79 21.95 5.92 5.24
N ASN A 80 21.66 5.48 6.47
CA ASN A 80 20.34 5.67 7.07
C ASN A 80 20.02 7.17 7.19
N CYS A 81 19.12 7.68 6.35
CA CYS A 81 18.81 9.10 6.30
C CYS A 81 17.32 9.36 6.03
N VAL A 82 16.88 10.58 6.35
CA VAL A 82 15.54 11.07 6.00
C VAL A 82 15.70 12.27 5.10
N ILE A 83 15.08 12.22 3.93
CA ILE A 83 15.06 13.31 2.95
C ILE A 83 13.70 14.01 3.06
N PRO A 84 13.63 15.22 3.64
CA PRO A 84 12.40 16.01 3.62
C PRO A 84 12.15 16.59 2.24
N VAL A 85 10.92 16.40 1.73
CA VAL A 85 10.41 17.05 0.52
C VAL A 85 9.57 18.25 0.95
N TYR A 86 9.98 19.43 0.51
CA TYR A 86 9.36 20.69 0.92
C TYR A 86 8.26 21.14 -0.04
N GLY A 87 7.28 21.88 0.50
CA GLY A 87 6.15 22.38 -0.28
C GLY A 87 6.55 23.34 -1.41
N SER A 88 5.78 23.31 -2.49
CA SER A 88 6.06 24.09 -3.71
C SER A 88 5.94 25.60 -3.46
N ARG A 89 5.09 26.00 -2.50
CA ARG A 89 4.85 27.40 -2.12
C ARG A 89 5.55 27.78 -0.82
N ASN A 90 5.53 26.91 0.18
CA ASN A 90 6.20 27.13 1.45
C ASN A 90 7.40 26.18 1.57
N ARG A 91 8.59 26.70 1.25
CA ARG A 91 9.85 25.95 1.27
C ARG A 91 10.37 25.61 2.66
N GLU A 92 9.68 26.04 3.73
CA GLU A 92 9.99 25.65 5.11
C GLU A 92 9.07 24.53 5.62
N LYS A 93 7.97 24.24 4.91
CA LYS A 93 7.04 23.18 5.29
C LYS A 93 7.43 21.88 4.61
N VAL A 94 7.64 20.84 5.41
CA VAL A 94 7.81 19.47 4.93
C VAL A 94 6.44 18.91 4.57
N GLU A 95 6.29 18.46 3.32
CA GLU A 95 5.04 17.89 2.79
C GLU A 95 5.15 16.38 2.56
N ALA A 96 6.36 15.85 2.38
CA ALA A 96 6.60 14.41 2.35
C ALA A 96 7.99 14.05 2.89
N LEU A 97 8.20 12.77 3.23
CA LEU A 97 9.48 12.23 3.68
C LEU A 97 9.90 11.04 2.82
N LEU A 98 11.19 10.93 2.52
CA LEU A 98 11.78 9.73 1.95
C LEU A 98 12.74 9.14 2.99
N TYR A 99 12.39 7.99 3.55
CA TYR A 99 13.26 7.23 4.44
C TYR A 99 14.15 6.33 3.58
N CYS A 100 15.47 6.52 3.65
CA CYS A 100 16.45 5.66 3.00
C CYS A 100 17.18 4.91 4.10
N MET A 101 17.19 3.58 4.05
CA MET A 101 17.73 2.72 5.10
C MET A 101 18.67 1.67 4.51
N ASP A 102 19.69 1.32 5.28
CA ASP A 102 20.52 0.14 5.00
C ASP A 102 19.75 -1.09 5.47
N SER A 103 19.35 -1.98 4.57
CA SER A 103 18.78 -3.28 4.97
C SER A 103 19.84 -4.33 5.28
N ASN A 104 21.11 -3.89 5.37
CA ASN A 104 22.29 -4.69 5.69
C ASN A 104 22.61 -5.70 4.59
N ASP A 105 23.49 -6.67 4.88
CA ASP A 105 24.09 -7.53 3.86
C ASP A 105 23.73 -9.00 4.12
N TYR A 106 24.67 -9.79 4.65
CA TYR A 106 24.52 -11.22 4.87
C TYR A 106 24.49 -11.58 6.35
N GLN A 107 23.70 -12.61 6.69
CA GLN A 107 23.72 -13.18 8.04
C GLN A 107 25.01 -13.97 8.28
N PRO A 108 25.78 -13.67 9.36
CA PRO A 108 26.96 -14.46 9.71
C PRO A 108 26.58 -15.88 10.14
N ASP A 109 25.48 -16.02 10.88
CA ASP A 109 24.95 -17.32 11.29
C ASP A 109 23.88 -17.80 10.29
N LYS A 110 24.28 -18.78 9.46
CA LYS A 110 23.44 -19.33 8.40
C LYS A 110 22.23 -20.10 8.90
N LEU A 111 22.11 -20.34 10.21
CA LEU A 111 20.88 -20.83 10.81
C LEU A 111 19.70 -19.87 10.55
N TYR A 112 19.96 -18.56 10.50
CA TYR A 112 18.93 -17.53 10.32
C TYR A 112 18.69 -17.12 8.86
N GLY A 113 19.26 -17.85 7.91
CA GLY A 113 19.12 -17.58 6.48
C GLY A 113 20.32 -16.86 5.85
N PRO A 114 20.21 -16.49 4.56
CA PRO A 114 21.30 -15.87 3.82
C PRO A 114 21.49 -14.38 4.15
N TYR A 115 20.39 -13.65 4.33
CA TYR A 115 20.35 -12.18 4.39
C TYR A 115 20.03 -11.65 5.78
N ASP A 116 20.64 -10.52 6.14
CA ASP A 116 20.42 -9.82 7.40
C ASP A 116 19.09 -9.02 7.37
N TRP A 117 18.57 -8.69 8.55
CA TRP A 117 17.35 -7.91 8.74
C TRP A 117 17.69 -6.48 9.19
N ILE A 118 16.72 -5.58 9.11
CA ILE A 118 16.84 -4.23 9.70
C ILE A 118 16.78 -4.36 11.23
N HIS A 119 17.82 -3.89 11.93
CA HIS A 119 18.00 -4.11 13.37
C HIS A 119 17.16 -3.17 14.24
N PHE A 120 17.04 -3.51 15.53
CA PHE A 120 16.17 -2.80 16.47
C PHE A 120 16.55 -1.32 16.68
N ASP A 121 17.82 -0.99 16.60
CA ASP A 121 18.31 0.39 16.69
C ASP A 121 17.93 1.22 15.45
N GLN A 122 17.98 0.64 14.25
CA GLN A 122 17.48 1.24 13.01
C GLN A 122 15.95 1.46 13.09
N ILE A 123 15.20 0.47 13.58
CA ILE A 123 13.75 0.59 13.81
C ILE A 123 13.45 1.71 14.82
N ALA A 124 14.17 1.73 15.96
CA ALA A 124 14.00 2.76 16.98
C ALA A 124 14.34 4.15 16.45
N TRP A 125 15.38 4.26 15.63
CA TRP A 125 15.73 5.49 14.93
C TRP A 125 14.61 5.96 14.00
N TYR A 126 14.09 5.09 13.13
CA TYR A 126 12.96 5.42 12.24
C TYR A 126 11.76 5.94 13.03
N ARG A 127 11.32 5.18 14.05
CA ARG A 127 10.17 5.57 14.89
C ARG A 127 10.37 6.94 15.54
N LYS A 128 11.60 7.25 15.96
CA LYS A 128 11.96 8.57 16.51
C LYS A 128 11.87 9.68 15.47
N GLN A 129 12.31 9.45 14.23
CA GLN A 129 12.18 10.42 13.14
C GLN A 129 10.72 10.67 12.79
N SER A 130 9.95 9.61 12.60
CA SER A 130 8.52 9.68 12.31
C SER A 130 7.74 10.44 13.38
N ALA A 131 7.97 10.13 14.66
CA ALA A 131 7.34 10.83 15.79
C ALA A 131 7.74 12.32 15.84
N ARG A 132 9.00 12.64 15.52
CA ARG A 132 9.49 14.02 15.46
C ARG A 132 8.77 14.82 14.36
N PHE A 133 8.75 14.31 13.13
CA PHE A 133 8.08 15.00 12.01
C PHE A 133 6.57 15.10 12.22
N THR A 134 5.94 14.07 12.80
CA THR A 134 4.52 14.12 13.19
C THR A 134 4.26 15.25 14.18
N LYS A 135 5.11 15.41 15.20
CA LYS A 135 5.00 16.52 16.17
C LYS A 135 5.19 17.88 15.51
N GLU A 136 6.16 18.00 14.60
CA GLU A 136 6.42 19.22 13.83
C GLU A 136 5.26 19.56 12.87
N ASN A 137 4.50 18.55 12.42
CA ASN A 137 3.32 18.68 11.57
C ASN A 137 1.99 18.69 12.36
N ASN A 138 1.98 19.37 13.51
CA ASN A 138 0.80 19.57 14.36
C ASN A 138 0.13 18.26 14.82
N GLY A 139 0.90 17.20 15.01
CA GLY A 139 0.41 15.89 15.44
C GLY A 139 -0.12 15.00 14.32
N ASN A 140 -0.06 15.44 13.06
CA ASN A 140 -0.46 14.63 11.91
C ASN A 140 0.77 13.96 11.29
N PRO A 141 0.76 12.63 11.04
CA PRO A 141 1.81 11.97 10.28
C PRO A 141 2.07 12.66 8.93
N VAL A 142 3.34 12.81 8.57
CA VAL A 142 3.74 13.37 7.27
C VAL A 142 3.77 12.23 6.26
N PRO A 143 3.12 12.32 5.08
CA PRO A 143 3.17 11.27 4.07
C PRO A 143 4.62 10.87 3.74
N ALA A 144 4.92 9.57 3.77
CA ALA A 144 6.29 9.09 3.61
C ALA A 144 6.40 7.88 2.69
N LEU A 145 7.58 7.71 2.11
CA LEU A 145 8.00 6.48 1.42
C LEU A 145 9.28 5.95 2.08
N ALA A 146 9.47 4.64 2.04
CA ALA A 146 10.69 3.99 2.51
C ALA A 146 11.40 3.26 1.38
N PHE A 147 12.73 3.28 1.40
CA PHE A 147 13.60 2.68 0.41
C PHE A 147 14.74 1.94 1.10
N PHE A 148 14.99 0.71 0.65
CA PHE A 148 16.14 -0.12 1.04
C PHE A 148 16.36 -1.22 0.00
N HIS A 149 17.44 -2.00 0.10
CA HIS A 149 17.81 -2.95 -0.93
C HIS A 149 17.11 -4.31 -0.77
N ILE A 150 17.48 -5.08 0.25
CA ILE A 150 16.88 -6.37 0.60
C ILE A 150 15.42 -6.16 1.06
N PRO A 151 14.42 -6.79 0.42
CA PRO A 151 13.01 -6.64 0.75
C PRO A 151 12.66 -7.23 2.13
N LEU A 152 11.57 -6.73 2.72
CA LEU A 152 11.01 -7.29 3.96
C LEU A 152 10.32 -8.63 3.72
N LEU A 153 10.21 -9.45 4.76
CA LEU A 153 9.49 -10.73 4.72
C LEU A 153 8.06 -10.60 4.18
N GLU A 154 7.38 -9.49 4.49
CA GLU A 154 6.00 -9.22 4.08
C GLU A 154 5.81 -9.12 2.56
N TYR A 155 6.88 -8.99 1.77
CA TYR A 155 6.79 -9.11 0.31
C TYR A 155 6.34 -10.53 -0.11
N ASN A 156 6.71 -11.57 0.64
CA ASN A 156 6.22 -12.93 0.40
C ASN A 156 4.71 -13.07 0.60
N GLU A 157 4.07 -12.20 1.39
CA GLU A 157 2.62 -12.25 1.62
C GLU A 157 1.81 -11.78 0.40
N ILE A 158 2.40 -10.90 -0.41
CA ILE A 158 1.76 -10.35 -1.61
C ILE A 158 2.22 -11.04 -2.89
N ALA A 159 3.35 -11.74 -2.86
CA ALA A 159 3.86 -12.50 -3.99
C ALA A 159 2.83 -13.57 -4.42
N GLY A 160 2.21 -13.39 -5.59
CA GLY A 160 1.28 -14.38 -6.15
C GLY A 160 -0.11 -14.41 -5.51
N ASP A 161 -0.49 -13.42 -4.70
CA ASP A 161 -1.80 -13.35 -4.02
C ASP A 161 -2.98 -13.02 -4.96
N GLY A 162 -2.71 -12.79 -6.25
CA GLY A 162 -3.68 -12.39 -7.26
C GLY A 162 -4.12 -10.92 -7.20
N LYS A 163 -3.61 -10.14 -6.23
CA LYS A 163 -3.86 -8.70 -6.04
C LYS A 163 -2.63 -7.84 -6.35
N THR A 164 -1.46 -8.46 -6.42
CA THR A 164 -0.21 -7.86 -6.88
C THR A 164 -0.22 -7.57 -8.37
N PHE A 165 0.38 -6.45 -8.77
CA PHE A 165 0.47 -6.00 -10.15
C PHE A 165 1.92 -5.82 -10.59
N GLY A 166 2.25 -6.31 -11.79
CA GLY A 166 3.61 -6.37 -12.32
C GLY A 166 4.12 -7.81 -12.42
N ASN A 167 5.43 -7.98 -12.49
CA ASN A 167 6.10 -9.26 -12.75
C ASN A 167 6.76 -9.77 -11.47
N ASN A 168 6.43 -11.00 -11.08
CA ASN A 168 7.20 -11.82 -10.15
C ASN A 168 7.77 -13.00 -10.93
N ARG A 169 9.03 -12.91 -11.38
CA ARG A 169 9.68 -13.95 -12.22
C ARG A 169 10.68 -14.79 -11.46
N GLU A 170 11.10 -14.34 -10.28
CA GLU A 170 12.06 -15.07 -9.44
C GLU A 170 11.37 -16.07 -8.50
N GLY A 171 10.07 -15.88 -8.23
CA GLY A 171 9.26 -16.78 -7.41
C GLY A 171 9.32 -16.38 -5.94
N GLU A 172 10.20 -17.01 -5.18
CA GLU A 172 10.43 -16.68 -3.76
C GLU A 172 11.18 -15.35 -3.65
N VAL A 173 10.81 -14.54 -2.67
CA VAL A 173 11.45 -13.25 -2.41
C VAL A 173 12.74 -13.45 -1.62
N ALA A 174 13.86 -12.94 -2.14
CA ALA A 174 15.15 -12.97 -1.45
C ALA A 174 15.18 -11.94 -0.29
N SER A 175 14.51 -12.28 0.81
CA SER A 175 14.40 -11.48 2.03
C SER A 175 15.17 -12.11 3.20
N ALA A 176 15.30 -11.38 4.31
CA ALA A 176 15.73 -11.95 5.58
C ALA A 176 14.72 -13.00 6.08
N ASN A 177 15.15 -14.05 6.80
CA ASN A 177 14.20 -15.03 7.37
C ASN A 177 13.65 -14.63 8.75
N ILE A 178 14.09 -13.51 9.31
CA ILE A 178 13.69 -13.04 10.65
C ILE A 178 12.91 -11.73 10.52
N ASN A 179 11.72 -11.70 11.12
CA ASN A 179 10.92 -10.49 11.22
C ASN A 179 11.33 -9.69 12.46
N SER A 180 11.99 -8.55 12.26
CA SER A 180 12.42 -7.66 13.34
C SER A 180 11.33 -6.67 13.80
N GLY A 181 10.16 -6.65 13.14
CA GLY A 181 9.07 -5.73 13.43
C GLY A 181 9.13 -4.39 12.69
N MET A 182 9.94 -4.29 11.62
CA MET A 182 10.01 -3.07 10.80
C MET A 182 8.67 -2.74 10.14
N PHE A 183 8.01 -3.71 9.49
CA PHE A 183 6.72 -3.49 8.85
C PHE A 183 5.62 -3.09 9.86
N ALA A 184 5.58 -3.77 11.01
CA ALA A 184 4.70 -3.39 12.11
C ALA A 184 4.97 -1.95 12.59
N SER A 185 6.22 -1.50 12.58
CA SER A 185 6.55 -0.11 12.91
C SER A 185 6.02 0.88 11.88
N PHE A 186 6.02 0.56 10.58
CA PHE A 186 5.37 1.42 9.59
C PHE A 186 3.86 1.53 9.83
N ILE A 187 3.19 0.42 10.16
CA ILE A 187 1.76 0.40 10.50
C ILE A 187 1.47 1.27 11.73
N ASP A 188 2.26 1.14 12.80
CA ASP A 188 2.09 1.89 14.04
C ASP A 188 2.22 3.40 13.84
N MET A 189 3.19 3.81 13.03
CA MET A 189 3.56 5.22 12.86
C MET A 189 2.69 5.95 11.83
N LYS A 190 2.03 5.21 10.92
CA LYS A 190 0.98 5.71 10.00
C LYS A 190 1.43 6.80 9.02
N ASP A 191 2.74 6.96 8.82
CA ASP A 191 3.31 7.92 7.87
C ASP A 191 3.65 7.27 6.52
N VAL A 192 4.16 6.03 6.52
CA VAL A 192 4.63 5.34 5.31
C VAL A 192 3.47 4.82 4.45
N MET A 193 3.38 5.34 3.23
CA MET A 193 2.44 4.91 2.18
C MET A 193 2.96 3.74 1.37
N GLY A 194 4.28 3.66 1.18
CA GLY A 194 4.91 2.67 0.34
C GLY A 194 6.36 2.42 0.70
N VAL A 195 6.77 1.17 0.53
CA VAL A 195 8.11 0.63 0.76
C VAL A 195 8.60 0.07 -0.58
N PHE A 196 9.78 0.50 -0.99
CA PHE A 196 10.35 0.12 -2.29
C PHE A 196 11.71 -0.53 -2.12
N ALA A 197 11.87 -1.70 -2.74
CA ALA A 197 13.04 -2.56 -2.65
C ALA A 197 13.66 -2.86 -4.02
N GLY A 198 14.91 -3.32 -3.99
CA GLY A 198 15.65 -3.85 -5.13
C GLY A 198 15.90 -5.35 -4.96
N HIS A 199 17.16 -5.76 -5.13
CA HIS A 199 17.68 -7.11 -4.88
C HIS A 199 17.19 -8.21 -5.83
N ASP A 200 15.88 -8.44 -5.94
CA ASP A 200 15.30 -9.40 -6.89
C ASP A 200 15.21 -8.75 -8.30
N HIS A 201 16.16 -9.04 -9.18
CA HIS A 201 16.37 -8.32 -10.44
C HIS A 201 15.26 -8.49 -11.48
N ASP A 202 14.61 -9.65 -11.52
CA ASP A 202 13.53 -9.96 -12.47
C ASP A 202 12.13 -9.75 -11.87
N ASN A 203 12.07 -9.04 -10.74
CA ASN A 203 10.84 -8.59 -10.11
C ASN A 203 10.64 -7.08 -10.27
N ASP A 204 9.41 -6.70 -10.61
CA ASP A 204 8.97 -5.30 -10.58
C ASP A 204 7.55 -5.13 -10.06
N TYR A 205 7.03 -6.19 -9.44
CA TYR A 205 5.68 -6.18 -8.92
C TYR A 205 5.51 -5.24 -7.73
N LEU A 206 4.25 -4.90 -7.45
CA LEU A 206 3.87 -4.22 -6.23
C LEU A 206 2.44 -4.58 -5.81
N GLY A 207 2.14 -4.45 -4.53
CA GLY A 207 0.80 -4.66 -3.98
C GLY A 207 0.62 -3.91 -2.65
N ILE A 208 -0.63 -3.68 -2.26
CA ILE A 208 -0.96 -3.10 -0.94
C ILE A 208 -1.08 -4.24 0.07
N ASN A 209 -0.21 -4.23 1.09
CA ASN A 209 -0.34 -5.08 2.27
C ASN A 209 -0.69 -4.20 3.48
N LYS A 210 -1.80 -4.49 4.16
CA LYS A 210 -2.24 -3.79 5.39
C LYS A 210 -2.16 -2.24 5.30
N GLY A 211 -2.52 -1.69 4.14
CA GLY A 211 -2.56 -0.24 3.89
C GLY A 211 -1.26 0.39 3.37
N ILE A 212 -0.19 -0.41 3.17
CA ILE A 212 1.12 0.05 2.72
C ILE A 212 1.48 -0.67 1.41
N VAL A 213 1.97 0.06 0.42
CA VAL A 213 2.52 -0.55 -0.80
C VAL A 213 3.85 -1.22 -0.48
N LEU A 214 4.01 -2.48 -0.89
CA LEU A 214 5.30 -3.14 -1.00
C LEU A 214 5.58 -3.30 -2.49
N GLY A 215 6.69 -2.73 -2.99
CA GLY A 215 6.98 -2.75 -4.43
C GLY A 215 8.46 -2.86 -4.78
N TYR A 216 8.74 -3.38 -5.96
CA TYR A 216 10.10 -3.44 -6.52
C TYR A 216 10.36 -2.31 -7.51
N GLY A 217 11.60 -1.82 -7.53
CA GLY A 217 12.03 -0.69 -8.36
C GLY A 217 12.19 -1.00 -9.86
N ARG A 218 12.24 -2.28 -10.26
CA ARG A 218 12.79 -2.76 -11.54
C ARG A 218 14.26 -2.41 -11.73
N VAL A 219 15.02 -3.38 -12.20
CA VAL A 219 16.43 -3.26 -12.53
C VAL A 219 16.73 -2.27 -13.67
N THR A 220 17.65 -1.33 -13.40
CA THR A 220 18.17 -0.36 -14.39
C THR A 220 19.54 -0.78 -14.97
N GLY A 221 20.36 -1.49 -14.19
CA GLY A 221 21.73 -1.85 -14.54
C GLY A 221 21.87 -2.78 -15.75
N ALA A 222 22.98 -2.66 -16.47
CA ALA A 222 23.27 -3.49 -17.64
C ALA A 222 23.97 -4.82 -17.27
N ASP A 223 24.70 -4.83 -16.16
CA ASP A 223 25.36 -6.02 -15.61
C ASP A 223 24.49 -6.67 -14.53
N ALA A 224 23.27 -7.01 -14.91
CA ALA A 224 22.29 -7.63 -14.04
C ALA A 224 21.58 -8.74 -14.80
N TYR A 225 21.22 -9.81 -14.09
CA TYR A 225 20.46 -10.91 -14.66
C TYR A 225 18.97 -10.53 -14.86
N GLY A 226 18.16 -11.48 -15.34
CA GLY A 226 16.73 -11.30 -15.60
C GLY A 226 16.41 -10.92 -17.04
N GLU A 227 15.16 -11.15 -17.42
CA GLU A 227 14.61 -10.95 -18.76
C GLU A 227 13.82 -9.64 -18.91
N LEU A 228 13.47 -8.98 -17.80
CA LEU A 228 12.76 -7.71 -17.85
C LEU A 228 13.54 -6.65 -18.64
N THR A 229 12.82 -5.92 -19.49
CA THR A 229 13.36 -4.73 -20.17
C THR A 229 13.84 -3.74 -19.12
N ARG A 230 15.14 -3.38 -19.19
CA ARG A 230 15.74 -2.42 -18.26
C ARG A 230 14.93 -1.13 -18.20
N GLY A 231 14.74 -0.66 -16.98
CA GLY A 231 13.87 0.46 -16.71
C GLY A 231 14.02 0.91 -15.27
N ALA A 232 13.11 1.76 -14.85
CA ALA A 232 13.03 2.21 -13.47
C ALA A 232 11.58 2.45 -13.09
N ARG A 233 11.27 2.29 -11.81
CA ARG A 233 10.03 2.74 -11.23
C ARG A 233 10.08 4.25 -11.01
N ILE A 234 9.04 4.93 -11.49
CA ILE A 234 8.79 6.33 -11.18
C ILE A 234 7.67 6.40 -10.15
N ILE A 235 7.81 7.34 -9.21
CA ILE A 235 6.83 7.59 -8.15
C ILE A 235 6.51 9.08 -8.16
N GLU A 236 5.24 9.40 -8.37
CA GLU A 236 4.73 10.77 -8.37
C GLU A 236 3.96 11.03 -7.07
N LEU A 237 4.54 11.87 -6.22
CA LEU A 237 3.92 12.33 -4.98
C LEU A 237 3.03 13.54 -5.24
N TYR A 238 1.91 13.62 -4.51
CA TYR A 238 0.99 14.75 -4.62
C TYR A 238 1.03 15.60 -3.34
N GLU A 239 1.49 16.85 -3.47
CA GLU A 239 1.55 17.81 -2.38
C GLU A 239 0.20 17.95 -1.64
N GLY A 240 0.24 17.87 -0.31
CA GLY A 240 -0.95 17.98 0.54
C GLY A 240 -1.88 16.76 0.51
N LYS A 241 -1.47 15.65 -0.10
CA LYS A 241 -2.27 14.42 -0.19
C LYS A 241 -1.48 13.21 0.31
N PHE A 242 -2.16 12.32 1.03
CA PHE A 242 -1.63 11.01 1.41
C PHE A 242 -1.83 10.02 0.25
N ARG A 243 -1.19 10.31 -0.89
CA ARG A 243 -1.34 9.53 -2.13
C ARG A 243 -0.09 9.60 -3.00
N PHE A 244 0.09 8.59 -3.85
CA PHE A 244 1.07 8.62 -4.93
C PHE A 244 0.62 7.75 -6.11
N ASP A 245 1.12 8.09 -7.28
CA ASP A 245 1.01 7.24 -8.47
C ASP A 245 2.39 6.68 -8.78
N THR A 246 2.45 5.48 -9.35
CA THR A 246 3.71 4.88 -9.75
C THR A 246 3.58 4.10 -11.04
N TRP A 247 4.64 4.06 -11.84
CA TRP A 247 4.70 3.29 -13.08
C TRP A 247 6.12 2.84 -13.35
N ILE A 248 6.29 1.93 -14.30
CA ILE A 248 7.59 1.60 -14.84
C ILE A 248 7.85 2.43 -16.09
N THR A 249 9.03 3.04 -16.16
CA THR A 249 9.56 3.66 -17.37
C THR A 249 10.57 2.74 -18.03
N THR A 250 10.45 2.55 -19.34
CA THR A 250 11.35 1.75 -20.18
C THR A 250 11.74 2.56 -21.42
N PRO A 251 12.74 2.11 -22.20
CA PRO A 251 13.00 2.68 -23.53
C PRO A 251 11.79 2.67 -24.47
N SER A 252 10.85 1.74 -24.28
CA SER A 252 9.59 1.65 -25.05
C SER A 252 8.46 2.56 -24.54
N GLY A 253 8.63 3.18 -23.36
CA GLY A 253 7.63 4.07 -22.76
C GLY A 253 7.19 3.63 -21.37
N ARG A 254 6.09 4.23 -20.91
CA ARG A 254 5.44 3.95 -19.62
C ARG A 254 4.64 2.65 -19.68
N GLU A 255 4.77 1.82 -18.66
CA GLU A 255 3.94 0.64 -18.44
C GLU A 255 3.65 0.42 -16.95
N ALA A 256 2.73 -0.49 -16.66
CA ALA A 256 2.39 -0.92 -15.30
C ALA A 256 2.08 0.24 -14.31
N THR A 257 1.22 1.18 -14.69
CA THR A 257 0.77 2.24 -13.77
C THR A 257 -0.08 1.66 -12.65
N TYR A 258 0.14 2.14 -11.42
CA TYR A 258 -0.55 1.78 -10.19
C TYR A 258 -0.82 3.01 -9.33
N TYR A 259 -1.93 3.01 -8.60
CA TYR A 259 -2.43 4.15 -7.85
C TYR A 259 -2.61 3.81 -6.37
N TYR A 260 -2.02 4.59 -5.48
CA TYR A 260 -2.21 4.50 -4.02
C TYR A 260 -3.06 5.68 -3.54
N PRO A 261 -4.06 5.50 -2.64
CA PRO A 261 -4.31 4.32 -1.79
C PRO A 261 -5.27 3.27 -2.37
N SER A 262 -5.81 3.48 -3.57
CA SER A 262 -6.87 2.63 -4.13
C SER A 262 -6.41 1.19 -4.44
N GLY A 263 -5.14 1.03 -4.75
CA GLY A 263 -4.57 -0.21 -5.24
C GLY A 263 -5.10 -0.59 -6.62
N LEU A 264 -5.52 0.40 -7.39
CA LEU A 264 -5.93 0.24 -8.79
C LEU A 264 -4.73 0.26 -9.71
N ASN A 265 -4.88 -0.32 -10.89
CA ASN A 265 -3.86 -0.29 -11.92
C ASN A 265 -4.41 0.01 -13.31
N SER A 266 -3.50 0.38 -14.22
CA SER A 266 -3.82 0.73 -15.60
C SER A 266 -4.57 -0.36 -16.40
N GLU A 267 -4.44 -1.64 -16.05
CA GLU A 267 -5.17 -2.71 -16.73
C GLU A 267 -6.61 -2.82 -16.26
N GLU A 268 -6.82 -2.70 -14.95
CA GLU A 268 -8.16 -2.62 -14.35
C GLU A 268 -8.91 -1.40 -14.90
N GLU A 269 -8.28 -0.23 -14.96
CA GLU A 269 -8.89 0.98 -15.55
C GLU A 269 -9.29 0.80 -17.01
N ARG A 270 -8.41 0.17 -17.81
CA ARG A 270 -8.63 -0.06 -19.25
C ARG A 270 -9.76 -1.05 -19.51
N THR A 271 -9.98 -2.01 -18.63
CA THR A 271 -10.91 -3.14 -18.83
C THR A 271 -12.18 -3.04 -17.99
N ALA A 272 -12.31 -2.02 -17.14
CA ALA A 272 -13.44 -1.82 -16.24
C ALA A 272 -14.79 -1.66 -16.96
N ASP A 273 -15.77 -2.46 -16.52
CA ASP A 273 -17.18 -2.36 -16.90
C ASP A 273 -17.93 -1.44 -15.92
N TYR A 274 -18.03 -0.15 -16.25
CA TYR A 274 -18.64 0.86 -15.39
C TYR A 274 -20.17 0.70 -15.35
N LEU A 275 -20.69 0.43 -14.15
CA LEU A 275 -22.12 0.37 -13.94
C LEU A 275 -22.76 1.77 -13.96
N PRO A 276 -23.89 1.94 -14.66
CA PRO A 276 -24.60 3.21 -14.67
C PRO A 276 -25.28 3.45 -13.33
N ALA A 277 -25.22 4.68 -12.82
CA ALA A 277 -25.97 5.08 -11.64
C ALA A 277 -27.49 4.93 -11.82
N VAL A 278 -28.18 4.69 -10.71
CA VAL A 278 -29.65 4.60 -10.64
C VAL A 278 -30.27 5.89 -11.16
N LYS A 279 -31.19 5.76 -12.12
CA LYS A 279 -31.91 6.88 -12.71
C LYS A 279 -33.05 7.34 -11.81
N ASN A 280 -33.36 8.64 -11.86
CA ASN A 280 -34.52 9.24 -11.18
C ASN A 280 -34.50 9.17 -9.65
N VAL A 281 -33.32 9.13 -9.02
CA VAL A 281 -33.19 9.34 -7.57
C VAL A 281 -33.31 10.85 -7.29
N SER A 282 -34.45 11.30 -6.75
CA SER A 282 -34.69 12.72 -6.47
C SER A 282 -34.86 12.97 -4.97
N SER A 283 -33.87 13.63 -4.35
CA SER A 283 -33.86 13.97 -2.92
C SER A 283 -34.13 12.76 -2.01
N PRO A 284 -33.32 11.69 -2.11
CA PRO A 284 -33.55 10.49 -1.32
C PRO A 284 -33.35 10.81 0.16
N LYS A 285 -34.18 10.20 1.02
CA LYS A 285 -34.05 10.36 2.47
C LYS A 285 -32.84 9.57 2.95
N GLN A 286 -32.06 10.10 3.88
CA GLN A 286 -30.97 9.35 4.49
C GLN A 286 -31.49 8.14 5.27
N GLY A 287 -30.76 7.03 5.20
CA GLY A 287 -31.02 5.83 5.97
C GLY A 287 -30.81 4.52 5.20
N VAL A 288 -30.94 3.43 5.94
CA VAL A 288 -30.80 2.06 5.50
C VAL A 288 -32.08 1.32 5.86
N ALA A 289 -32.78 0.79 4.86
CA ALA A 289 -33.89 -0.12 5.09
C ALA A 289 -33.32 -1.47 5.54
N TYR A 290 -33.97 -2.12 6.50
CA TYR A 290 -33.52 -3.42 6.98
C TYR A 290 -34.69 -4.37 7.23
N THR A 291 -34.42 -5.67 7.06
CA THR A 291 -35.22 -6.76 7.63
C THR A 291 -34.36 -7.53 8.62
N TYR A 292 -34.91 -7.80 9.81
CA TYR A 292 -34.27 -8.58 10.87
C TYR A 292 -34.92 -9.96 10.98
N TYR A 293 -34.09 -10.98 11.06
CA TYR A 293 -34.50 -12.37 11.17
C TYR A 293 -33.87 -13.03 12.41
N GLU A 294 -34.56 -14.03 12.95
CA GLU A 294 -34.05 -14.90 14.01
C GLU A 294 -34.10 -16.36 13.55
N GLY A 295 -33.01 -17.10 13.75
CA GLY A 295 -32.89 -18.50 13.37
C GLY A 295 -31.45 -18.92 13.14
N LYS A 296 -31.23 -20.24 13.07
CA LYS A 296 -29.90 -20.80 12.80
C LYS A 296 -29.60 -20.70 11.32
N CYS A 297 -28.55 -19.96 11.01
CA CYS A 297 -28.11 -19.66 9.66
C CYS A 297 -26.58 -19.97 9.63
N LYS A 298 -26.09 -20.78 8.66
CA LYS A 298 -24.65 -21.13 8.51
C LYS A 298 -24.02 -20.55 7.24
N ARG A 299 -24.87 -20.00 6.41
CA ARG A 299 -24.59 -19.33 5.14
C ARG A 299 -25.69 -18.31 4.92
N VAL A 300 -25.39 -17.25 4.18
CA VAL A 300 -26.32 -16.18 3.81
C VAL A 300 -27.58 -16.73 3.12
N ALA A 301 -27.45 -17.78 2.29
CA ALA A 301 -28.60 -18.44 1.67
C ALA A 301 -29.62 -19.03 2.69
N GLY A 302 -29.17 -19.29 3.92
CA GLY A 302 -30.01 -19.78 5.01
C GLY A 302 -30.97 -18.74 5.58
N ILE A 303 -30.73 -17.44 5.36
CA ILE A 303 -31.55 -16.33 5.88
C ILE A 303 -33.01 -16.48 5.44
N ALA A 304 -33.25 -16.98 4.22
CA ALA A 304 -34.58 -17.25 3.70
C ALA A 304 -35.41 -18.28 4.51
N SER A 305 -34.75 -19.09 5.35
CA SER A 305 -35.40 -20.05 6.26
C SER A 305 -35.50 -19.54 7.70
N CYS A 306 -34.82 -18.44 8.02
CA CYS A 306 -34.83 -17.81 9.34
C CYS A 306 -36.16 -17.00 9.50
N LEU A 307 -36.69 -16.85 10.73
CA LEU A 307 -37.97 -16.20 11.00
C LEU A 307 -37.86 -14.69 10.83
N LYS A 308 -38.64 -14.07 9.95
CA LYS A 308 -38.73 -12.60 9.86
C LYS A 308 -39.42 -12.04 11.11
N VAL A 309 -38.70 -11.19 11.86
CA VAL A 309 -39.18 -10.64 13.14
C VAL A 309 -39.62 -9.18 13.01
N LYS A 310 -38.80 -8.33 12.36
CA LYS A 310 -39.12 -6.90 12.16
C LYS A 310 -38.49 -6.37 10.87
N GLU A 311 -39.04 -5.28 10.37
CA GLU A 311 -38.47 -4.48 9.29
C GLU A 311 -38.54 -3.00 9.67
N GLY A 312 -37.66 -2.18 9.12
CA GLY A 312 -37.63 -0.76 9.45
C GLY A 312 -36.54 0.01 8.72
N VAL A 313 -36.24 1.21 9.25
CA VAL A 313 -35.18 2.09 8.77
C VAL A 313 -34.25 2.42 9.93
N MET A 314 -32.95 2.34 9.68
CA MET A 314 -31.89 2.78 10.58
C MET A 314 -31.00 3.82 9.89
N LYS A 315 -30.15 4.51 10.66
CA LYS A 315 -29.28 5.56 10.12
C LYS A 315 -28.07 5.01 9.36
N ASN A 316 -27.59 3.83 9.76
CA ASN A 316 -26.43 3.16 9.19
C ASN A 316 -26.60 1.65 9.21
N ILE A 317 -25.66 0.93 8.61
CA ILE A 317 -25.59 -0.53 8.71
C ILE A 317 -25.08 -0.86 10.11
N SER A 318 -25.93 -1.48 10.94
CA SER A 318 -25.54 -1.88 12.30
C SER A 318 -26.28 -3.11 12.79
N ILE A 319 -25.56 -3.96 13.52
CA ILE A 319 -26.10 -5.14 14.20
C ILE A 319 -26.31 -4.92 15.71
N LYS A 320 -26.01 -3.73 16.24
CA LYS A 320 -26.09 -3.42 17.67
C LYS A 320 -27.52 -3.45 18.22
N GLU A 321 -28.53 -3.38 17.35
CA GLU A 321 -29.95 -3.43 17.70
C GLU A 321 -30.57 -4.84 17.54
N ALA A 322 -29.73 -5.88 17.45
CA ALA A 322 -30.17 -7.27 17.46
C ALA A 322 -30.88 -7.59 18.79
N ALA A 323 -32.02 -8.28 18.72
CA ALA A 323 -32.83 -8.60 19.89
C ALA A 323 -32.28 -9.79 20.69
N VAL A 324 -31.54 -10.66 20.02
CA VAL A 324 -30.86 -11.83 20.59
C VAL A 324 -29.36 -11.76 20.34
N ALA A 325 -28.58 -12.46 21.17
CA ALA A 325 -27.12 -12.45 21.09
C ALA A 325 -26.58 -13.28 19.92
N ASP A 326 -27.25 -14.38 19.58
CA ASP A 326 -26.82 -15.36 18.59
C ASP A 326 -28.00 -15.76 17.69
N HIS A 327 -27.71 -16.43 16.57
CA HIS A 327 -28.72 -16.97 15.65
C HIS A 327 -29.68 -15.89 15.13
N PHE A 328 -29.12 -14.82 14.58
CA PHE A 328 -29.89 -13.76 13.93
C PHE A 328 -29.30 -13.39 12.57
N ALA A 329 -30.07 -12.67 11.77
CA ALA A 329 -29.61 -12.18 10.49
C ALA A 329 -30.21 -10.82 10.16
N TYR A 330 -29.51 -10.09 9.31
CA TYR A 330 -29.95 -8.83 8.74
C TYR A 330 -29.87 -8.87 7.22
N ASP A 331 -30.86 -8.23 6.61
CA ASP A 331 -30.92 -7.93 5.20
C ASP A 331 -31.06 -6.40 5.07
N PHE A 332 -30.00 -5.74 4.62
CA PHE A 332 -29.89 -4.30 4.53
C PHE A 332 -29.97 -3.84 3.07
N HIS A 333 -30.80 -2.83 2.82
CA HIS A 333 -30.96 -2.18 1.52
C HIS A 333 -30.80 -0.66 1.65
N THR A 334 -29.95 -0.08 0.81
CA THR A 334 -29.71 1.36 0.76
C THR A 334 -29.18 1.76 -0.62
N LEU A 335 -29.05 3.06 -0.85
CA LEU A 335 -28.34 3.67 -1.94
C LEU A 335 -27.07 4.31 -1.37
N ILE A 336 -25.95 4.08 -2.04
CA ILE A 336 -24.68 4.78 -1.77
C ILE A 336 -24.46 5.87 -2.82
N GLN A 337 -24.06 7.06 -2.38
CA GLN A 337 -23.68 8.14 -3.29
C GLN A 337 -22.21 8.03 -3.68
N ILE A 338 -21.97 7.76 -4.96
CA ILE A 338 -20.64 7.73 -5.59
C ILE A 338 -20.29 9.13 -6.10
N PRO A 339 -19.26 9.80 -5.53
CA PRO A 339 -18.99 11.21 -5.80
C PRO A 339 -18.41 11.45 -7.20
N GLU A 340 -17.60 10.51 -7.71
CA GLU A 340 -16.97 10.58 -9.02
C GLU A 340 -16.94 9.21 -9.70
N LYS A 341 -16.89 9.19 -11.03
CA LYS A 341 -16.71 7.94 -11.78
C LYS A 341 -15.37 7.31 -11.38
N GLY A 342 -15.36 6.01 -11.08
CA GLY A 342 -14.13 5.32 -10.71
C GLY A 342 -14.33 3.85 -10.38
N ILE A 343 -13.23 3.16 -10.12
CA ILE A 343 -13.25 1.83 -9.53
C ILE A 343 -13.17 2.00 -8.01
N TYR A 344 -14.07 1.34 -7.31
CA TYR A 344 -14.18 1.37 -5.87
C TYR A 344 -13.89 -0.02 -5.31
N ARG A 345 -13.17 -0.07 -4.19
CA ARG A 345 -13.00 -1.29 -3.42
C ARG A 345 -13.93 -1.24 -2.23
N PHE A 346 -14.78 -2.25 -2.06
CA PHE A 346 -15.61 -2.42 -0.89
C PHE A 346 -15.05 -3.55 -0.03
N TYR A 347 -15.24 -3.46 1.28
CA TYR A 347 -14.92 -4.53 2.22
C TYR A 347 -16.05 -4.80 3.20
N THR A 348 -16.06 -6.03 3.73
CA THR A 348 -16.75 -6.36 4.97
C THR A 348 -15.75 -6.93 5.97
N PHE A 349 -15.89 -6.56 7.23
CA PHE A 349 -15.29 -7.26 8.36
C PHE A 349 -16.45 -7.86 9.15
N SER A 350 -16.61 -9.18 9.09
CA SER A 350 -17.71 -9.86 9.76
C SER A 350 -17.25 -11.06 10.56
N ASP A 351 -17.86 -11.24 11.73
CA ASP A 351 -17.94 -12.52 12.42
C ASP A 351 -19.13 -13.30 11.84
N ASP A 352 -18.91 -14.57 11.53
CA ASP A 352 -19.73 -15.33 10.60
C ASP A 352 -19.97 -14.60 9.26
N GLY A 353 -21.03 -14.94 8.53
CA GLY A 353 -21.06 -14.70 7.10
C GLY A 353 -21.72 -13.38 6.68
N SER A 354 -21.12 -12.72 5.68
CA SER A 354 -21.72 -11.59 4.99
C SER A 354 -21.53 -11.65 3.47
N MET A 355 -22.48 -11.08 2.71
CA MET A 355 -22.37 -10.90 1.26
C MET A 355 -22.85 -9.50 0.87
N LEU A 356 -21.99 -8.75 0.18
CA LEU A 356 -22.26 -7.38 -0.27
C LEU A 356 -22.45 -7.35 -1.79
N TYR A 357 -23.56 -6.77 -2.21
CA TYR A 357 -23.93 -6.57 -3.60
C TYR A 357 -24.02 -5.07 -3.90
N ILE A 358 -23.50 -4.67 -5.05
CA ILE A 358 -23.67 -3.33 -5.61
C ILE A 358 -24.38 -3.45 -6.96
N ASP A 359 -25.53 -2.78 -7.11
CA ASP A 359 -26.42 -2.91 -8.28
C ASP A 359 -26.70 -4.39 -8.67
N GLY A 360 -26.88 -5.24 -7.66
CA GLY A 360 -27.12 -6.67 -7.83
C GLY A 360 -25.89 -7.52 -8.23
N LYS A 361 -24.72 -6.92 -8.49
CA LYS A 361 -23.46 -7.66 -8.67
C LYS A 361 -22.84 -7.97 -7.31
N LEU A 362 -22.47 -9.23 -7.06
CA LEU A 362 -21.71 -9.62 -5.86
C LEU A 362 -20.32 -8.99 -5.90
N VAL A 363 -20.01 -8.17 -4.89
CA VAL A 363 -18.72 -7.48 -4.78
C VAL A 363 -17.87 -8.09 -3.67
N VAL A 364 -18.46 -8.38 -2.51
CA VAL A 364 -17.75 -9.02 -1.39
C VAL A 364 -18.46 -10.31 -1.01
N ASP A 365 -17.73 -11.42 -1.09
CA ASP A 365 -18.15 -12.71 -0.57
C ASP A 365 -17.34 -13.03 0.70
N ASN A 366 -17.98 -12.84 1.85
CA ASN A 366 -17.48 -13.23 3.16
C ASN A 366 -18.40 -14.30 3.77
N ASP A 367 -18.98 -15.20 2.96
CA ASP A 367 -19.98 -16.17 3.44
C ASP A 367 -19.35 -17.33 4.24
N GLY A 368 -20.22 -18.04 4.97
CA GLY A 368 -19.88 -19.18 5.82
C GLY A 368 -19.60 -18.80 7.27
N GLY A 369 -19.64 -19.80 8.16
CA GLY A 369 -19.33 -19.58 9.58
C GLY A 369 -17.81 -19.47 9.81
N HIS A 370 -17.38 -18.44 10.52
CA HIS A 370 -15.97 -18.16 10.80
C HIS A 370 -15.81 -17.07 11.87
N SER A 371 -14.67 -17.04 12.55
CA SER A 371 -14.29 -15.89 13.37
C SER A 371 -14.19 -14.62 12.54
N ALA A 372 -14.32 -13.46 13.19
CA ALA A 372 -14.18 -12.14 12.61
C ALA A 372 -13.02 -12.06 11.60
N ARG A 373 -13.37 -11.88 10.33
CA ARG A 373 -12.40 -11.77 9.24
C ARG A 373 -12.86 -10.75 8.21
N ARG A 374 -11.89 -10.31 7.43
CA ARG A 374 -12.09 -9.36 6.35
C ARG A 374 -12.21 -10.06 5.00
N ALA A 375 -13.14 -9.60 4.17
CA ALA A 375 -13.18 -9.87 2.74
C ALA A 375 -13.40 -8.56 1.98
N GLU A 376 -13.02 -8.53 0.71
CA GLU A 376 -13.11 -7.32 -0.13
C GLU A 376 -13.25 -7.66 -1.62
N GLY A 377 -13.71 -6.69 -2.39
CA GLY A 377 -13.76 -6.78 -3.85
C GLY A 377 -13.90 -5.41 -4.50
N LYS A 378 -13.69 -5.38 -5.82
CA LYS A 378 -13.69 -4.13 -6.61
C LYS A 378 -14.88 -4.08 -7.56
N ILE A 379 -15.40 -2.89 -7.79
CA ILE A 379 -16.44 -2.62 -8.79
C ILE A 379 -16.26 -1.24 -9.43
N ALA A 380 -16.49 -1.15 -10.74
CA ALA A 380 -16.43 0.12 -11.48
C ALA A 380 -17.81 0.77 -11.54
N LEU A 381 -17.91 2.03 -11.10
CA LEU A 381 -19.16 2.75 -10.94
C LEU A 381 -19.08 4.11 -11.63
N GLU A 382 -20.14 4.47 -12.36
CA GLU A 382 -20.35 5.85 -12.79
C GLU A 382 -20.65 6.76 -11.59
N LYS A 383 -20.53 8.08 -11.78
CA LYS A 383 -20.93 9.04 -10.74
C LYS A 383 -22.45 8.99 -10.51
N GLY A 384 -22.89 8.93 -9.26
CA GLY A 384 -24.31 8.98 -8.88
C GLY A 384 -24.69 8.02 -7.76
N PHE A 385 -25.97 7.70 -7.64
CA PHE A 385 -26.46 6.74 -6.64
C PHE A 385 -26.39 5.32 -7.19
N HIS A 386 -25.94 4.39 -6.36
CA HIS A 386 -25.89 2.95 -6.65
C HIS A 386 -26.59 2.17 -5.55
N GLU A 387 -27.26 1.07 -5.90
CA GLU A 387 -27.89 0.19 -4.92
C GLU A 387 -26.82 -0.56 -4.14
N LEU A 388 -26.96 -0.58 -2.82
CA LEU A 388 -26.16 -1.39 -1.92
C LEU A 388 -27.09 -2.34 -1.16
N HIS A 389 -26.85 -3.63 -1.31
CA HIS A 389 -27.58 -4.68 -0.63
C HIS A 389 -26.59 -5.57 0.13
N LEU A 390 -26.78 -5.69 1.44
CA LEU A 390 -25.90 -6.44 2.32
C LEU A 390 -26.71 -7.46 3.11
N LEU A 391 -26.30 -8.71 3.01
CA LEU A 391 -26.82 -9.79 3.83
C LEU A 391 -25.77 -10.16 4.88
N TYR A 392 -26.21 -10.37 6.12
CA TYR A 392 -25.36 -10.77 7.25
C TYR A 392 -26.10 -11.79 8.12
N PHE A 393 -25.38 -12.78 8.65
CA PHE A 393 -25.90 -13.64 9.71
C PHE A 393 -24.85 -13.85 10.81
N GLU A 394 -25.36 -14.07 12.01
CA GLU A 394 -24.63 -14.51 13.18
C GLU A 394 -25.11 -15.91 13.56
N ASP A 395 -24.22 -16.90 13.65
CA ASP A 395 -24.50 -18.23 14.19
C ASP A 395 -24.18 -18.27 15.68
N TYR A 396 -22.95 -17.98 16.11
CA TYR A 396 -22.57 -18.13 17.53
C TYR A 396 -21.31 -17.36 17.96
N MET A 397 -21.48 -16.49 18.96
CA MET A 397 -20.44 -15.72 19.67
C MET A 397 -19.45 -14.97 18.78
N GLY A 398 -19.43 -13.64 18.93
CA GLY A 398 -18.36 -12.80 18.37
C GLY A 398 -18.86 -11.73 17.41
N GLN A 399 -20.19 -11.70 17.19
CA GLN A 399 -20.91 -10.81 16.30
C GLN A 399 -20.24 -9.46 16.07
N GLU A 400 -19.72 -9.31 14.85
CA GLU A 400 -19.04 -8.12 14.39
C GLU A 400 -19.48 -7.87 12.94
N LEU A 401 -19.71 -6.60 12.60
CA LEU A 401 -19.98 -6.21 11.23
C LEU A 401 -19.51 -4.76 11.01
N GLU A 402 -18.54 -4.60 10.13
CA GLU A 402 -18.14 -3.31 9.57
C GLU A 402 -18.16 -3.40 8.04
N VAL A 403 -18.64 -2.34 7.40
CA VAL A 403 -18.62 -2.21 5.94
C VAL A 403 -18.00 -0.88 5.60
N GLY A 404 -17.10 -0.87 4.63
CA GLY A 404 -16.46 0.34 4.16
C GLY A 404 -16.01 0.23 2.73
N PHE A 405 -15.41 1.31 2.24
CA PHE A 405 -14.95 1.40 0.87
C PHE A 405 -13.79 2.39 0.71
N SER A 406 -13.08 2.27 -0.41
CA SER A 406 -12.05 3.19 -0.86
C SER A 406 -12.25 3.51 -2.34
N GLY A 407 -11.75 4.67 -2.77
CA GLY A 407 -11.73 5.07 -4.17
C GLY A 407 -10.33 5.50 -4.60
N LEU A 408 -10.21 6.02 -5.83
CA LEU A 408 -8.93 6.48 -6.38
C LEU A 408 -8.24 7.52 -5.49
N ASP A 409 -9.02 8.48 -4.98
CA ASP A 409 -8.49 9.70 -4.36
C ASP A 409 -8.63 9.76 -2.83
N PHE A 410 -9.20 8.74 -2.19
CA PHE A 410 -9.39 8.72 -0.74
C PHE A 410 -9.05 7.34 -0.15
N PRO A 411 -8.47 7.32 1.07
CA PRO A 411 -8.15 6.07 1.73
C PRO A 411 -9.42 5.31 2.07
N GLU A 412 -9.24 4.06 2.49
CA GLU A 412 -10.34 3.29 3.03
C GLU A 412 -11.03 3.98 4.22
N VAL A 413 -12.35 4.03 4.16
CA VAL A 413 -13.21 4.56 5.22
C VAL A 413 -14.43 3.66 5.44
N PRO A 414 -14.90 3.49 6.68
CA PRO A 414 -16.20 2.88 6.94
C PRO A 414 -17.33 3.66 6.25
N LEU A 415 -18.41 2.98 5.88
CA LEU A 415 -19.60 3.62 5.33
C LEU A 415 -20.28 4.47 6.42
N LEU A 416 -20.24 5.80 6.24
CA LEU A 416 -20.82 6.75 7.18
C LEU A 416 -22.32 6.97 6.90
N ASP A 417 -23.09 7.28 7.94
CA ASP A 417 -24.53 7.57 7.88
C ASP A 417 -24.90 8.56 6.75
N GLU A 418 -24.05 9.56 6.53
CA GLU A 418 -24.27 10.63 5.55
C GLU A 418 -24.19 10.16 4.08
N MET A 419 -23.66 8.95 3.85
CA MET A 419 -23.45 8.36 2.53
C MET A 419 -24.59 7.43 2.11
N LEU A 420 -25.51 7.12 3.03
CA LEU A 420 -26.51 6.07 2.90
C LEU A 420 -27.92 6.65 2.79
N PHE A 421 -28.65 6.23 1.76
CA PHE A 421 -29.95 6.80 1.42
C PHE A 421 -30.97 5.70 1.11
N LEU A 422 -32.23 5.94 1.42
CA LEU A 422 -33.29 5.00 1.10
C LEU A 422 -33.55 4.97 -0.42
N PRO A 423 -33.74 3.78 -1.01
CA PRO A 423 -34.30 3.67 -2.36
C PRO A 423 -35.72 4.26 -2.39
N ASN A 424 -36.13 4.74 -3.57
CA ASN A 424 -37.43 5.39 -3.79
C ASN A 424 -38.63 4.47 -3.49
#